data_AF-A0A2M7FEK5-F1
#
_entry.id   AF-A0A2M7FEK5-F1
#
_cell.length_a   1.000
_cell.length_b   1.000
_cell.length_c   1.000
_cell.angle_alpha   90.00
_cell.angle_beta   90.00
_cell.angle_gamma   90.00
#
_symmetry.space_group_name_H-M   'P 1'
#
loop_
_entity.id
_entity.type
_entity.pdbx_description
1 polymer ?
#
loop_
_entity_poly.entity_id
_entity_poly.type
_entity_poly.pdbx_seq_one_letter_code
_entity_poly.pdbx_strand_id
1 'polypeptide(L)'
;MDSHQYVQRYTLIVLLFLGIAGTIAAVAYALMQRVVAVDLPSLVDTAVLRQDLTVCSGGKDEPSKKGCYEQAYPVVAKLDTCTRIPYTDVSETCRAYFANIDQLRTRAEGLRQKFTYESVQLELTMKDGTKKRVTALVADDDAKRVQGLSYVPAMGANEGMLFVFPDVMKDMAFHMKDMLMPLDIIYLTKDWVPVQSFRNAVSCAGSPAEPCPLLLRRGNDVQYVLEIAPQGKEVLGVQLLDSKEIPAGS
;
A
#
# COMPACT_ATOMS: atom_id res chain seq x y z
N MET A 1 -70.61 -17.92 -36.78
CA MET A 1 -69.33 -17.24 -36.47
C MET A 1 -68.26 -17.89 -37.34
N ASP A 2 -67.62 -17.09 -38.19
CA ASP A 2 -66.78 -17.55 -39.29
C ASP A 2 -65.45 -18.12 -38.78
N SER A 3 -65.11 -19.37 -39.13
CA SER A 3 -63.92 -20.06 -38.63
C SER A 3 -62.63 -19.35 -39.02
N HIS A 4 -62.63 -18.64 -40.15
CA HIS A 4 -61.55 -17.77 -40.61
C HIS A 4 -61.30 -16.58 -39.68
N GLN A 5 -62.37 -15.94 -39.16
CA GLN A 5 -62.24 -14.85 -38.19
C GLN A 5 -61.71 -15.35 -36.85
N TYR A 6 -62.06 -16.58 -36.45
CA TYR A 6 -61.58 -17.18 -35.22
C TYR A 6 -60.07 -17.46 -35.27
N VAL A 7 -59.60 -18.08 -36.37
CA VAL A 7 -58.17 -18.33 -36.58
C VAL A 7 -57.39 -17.03 -36.65
N GLN A 8 -57.86 -16.01 -37.40
CA GLN A 8 -57.18 -14.71 -37.44
C GLN A 8 -57.08 -14.03 -36.06
N ARG A 9 -58.15 -14.06 -35.26
CA ARG A 9 -58.12 -13.50 -33.89
C ARG A 9 -57.16 -14.27 -33.00
N TYR A 10 -57.14 -15.60 -33.10
CA TYR A 10 -56.22 -16.43 -32.31
C TYR A 10 -54.77 -16.21 -32.72
N THR A 11 -54.48 -16.11 -34.02
CA THR A 11 -53.14 -15.80 -34.54
C THR A 11 -52.67 -14.42 -34.10
N LEU A 12 -53.54 -13.39 -34.14
CA LEU A 12 -53.23 -12.06 -33.63
C LEU A 12 -52.93 -12.05 -32.13
N ILE A 13 -53.70 -12.82 -31.34
CA ILE A 13 -53.47 -12.96 -29.89
C ILE A 13 -52.12 -13.65 -29.63
N VAL A 14 -51.81 -14.74 -30.33
CA VAL A 14 -50.53 -15.46 -30.18
C VAL A 14 -49.33 -14.57 -30.58
N LEU A 15 -49.44 -13.80 -31.66
CA LEU A 15 -48.40 -12.85 -32.07
C LEU A 15 -48.21 -11.72 -31.05
N LEU A 16 -49.29 -11.22 -30.44
CA LEU A 16 -49.23 -10.27 -29.33
C LEU A 16 -48.51 -10.85 -28.12
N PHE A 17 -48.83 -12.09 -27.72
CA PHE A 17 -48.15 -12.76 -26.61
C PHE A 17 -46.67 -13.01 -26.89
N LEU A 18 -46.30 -13.40 -28.12
CA LEU A 18 -44.90 -13.57 -28.50
C LEU A 18 -44.14 -12.24 -28.53
N GLY A 19 -44.77 -11.15 -28.99
CA GLY A 19 -44.19 -9.80 -28.96
C GLY A 19 -44.00 -9.26 -27.54
N ILE A 20 -44.97 -9.50 -26.65
CA ILE A 20 -44.88 -9.15 -25.23
C ILE A 20 -43.80 -9.98 -24.54
N ALA A 21 -43.72 -11.29 -24.80
CA ALA A 21 -42.67 -12.15 -24.25
C ALA A 21 -41.27 -11.74 -24.72
N GLY A 22 -41.12 -11.39 -26.00
CA GLY A 22 -39.86 -10.89 -26.57
C GLY A 22 -39.43 -9.54 -25.99
N THR A 23 -40.36 -8.62 -25.77
CA THR A 23 -40.08 -7.33 -25.12
C THR A 23 -39.74 -7.50 -23.64
N ILE A 24 -40.44 -8.38 -22.91
CA ILE A 24 -40.08 -8.71 -21.52
C ILE A 24 -38.69 -9.34 -21.46
N ALA A 25 -38.36 -10.27 -22.36
CA ALA A 25 -37.03 -10.89 -22.41
C ALA A 25 -35.94 -9.86 -22.76
N ALA A 26 -36.19 -8.93 -23.69
CA ALA A 26 -35.26 -7.87 -24.04
C ALA A 26 -35.07 -6.85 -22.90
N VAL A 27 -36.14 -6.49 -22.18
CA VAL A 27 -36.07 -5.62 -21.00
C VAL A 27 -35.37 -6.32 -19.84
N ALA A 28 -35.66 -7.61 -19.60
CA ALA A 28 -34.96 -8.42 -18.60
C ALA A 28 -33.48 -8.57 -18.95
N TYR A 29 -33.14 -8.80 -20.22
CA TYR A 29 -31.77 -8.88 -20.71
C TYR A 29 -31.05 -7.53 -20.58
N ALA A 30 -31.70 -6.41 -20.95
CA ALA A 30 -31.14 -5.08 -20.79
C ALA A 30 -30.98 -4.68 -19.32
N LEU A 31 -31.91 -5.09 -18.43
CA LEU A 31 -31.78 -4.92 -16.99
C LEU A 31 -30.66 -5.79 -16.42
N MET A 32 -30.53 -7.05 -16.85
CA MET A 32 -29.38 -7.90 -16.49
C MET A 32 -28.05 -7.32 -16.99
N GLN A 33 -28.00 -6.78 -18.21
CA GLN A 33 -26.81 -6.12 -18.72
C GLN A 33 -26.48 -4.82 -17.97
N ARG A 34 -27.48 -4.07 -17.48
CA ARG A 34 -27.27 -2.92 -16.58
C ARG A 34 -26.81 -3.32 -15.17
N VAL A 35 -27.18 -4.50 -14.68
CA VAL A 35 -26.71 -5.05 -13.40
C VAL A 35 -25.26 -5.56 -13.49
N VAL A 36 -24.83 -6.00 -14.68
CA VAL A 36 -23.46 -6.51 -14.92
C VAL A 36 -22.48 -5.42 -15.37
N ALA A 37 -22.96 -4.33 -15.98
CA ALA A 37 -22.12 -3.27 -16.57
C ALA A 37 -21.99 -2.00 -15.72
N VAL A 38 -21.87 -2.12 -14.39
CA VAL A 38 -21.19 -1.09 -13.62
C VAL A 38 -19.71 -1.44 -13.67
N ASP A 39 -18.95 -0.72 -14.49
CA ASP A 39 -17.49 -0.84 -14.59
C ASP A 39 -16.84 -0.53 -13.24
N LEU A 40 -16.74 -1.56 -12.41
CA LEU A 40 -16.04 -1.55 -11.13
C LEU A 40 -14.50 -1.42 -11.19
N PRO A 41 -13.78 -1.44 -12.34
CA PRO A 41 -12.35 -1.15 -12.31
C PRO A 41 -12.01 0.32 -11.98
N SER A 42 -13.00 1.23 -11.98
CA SER A 42 -12.77 2.66 -11.74
C SER A 42 -13.08 3.13 -10.31
N LEU A 43 -13.72 2.30 -9.48
CA LEU A 43 -14.27 2.73 -8.19
C LEU A 43 -13.44 2.34 -6.97
N VAL A 44 -12.46 1.46 -7.12
CA VAL A 44 -11.47 1.21 -6.05
C VAL A 44 -10.13 0.94 -6.71
N ASP A 45 -9.37 2.00 -6.96
CA ASP A 45 -7.94 1.84 -7.16
C ASP A 45 -7.36 1.43 -5.80
N THR A 46 -7.30 0.11 -5.56
CA THR A 46 -6.79 -0.49 -4.33
C THR A 46 -5.34 -0.07 -4.04
N ALA A 47 -4.63 0.49 -5.03
CA ALA A 47 -3.34 1.12 -4.86
C ALA A 47 -3.42 2.45 -4.08
N VAL A 48 -4.49 3.23 -4.25
CA VAL A 48 -4.70 4.53 -3.57
C VAL A 48 -5.04 4.33 -2.10
N LEU A 49 -5.98 3.43 -1.78
CA LEU A 49 -6.32 3.09 -0.39
C LEU A 49 -5.15 2.44 0.37
N ARG A 50 -4.23 1.79 -0.35
CA ARG A 50 -2.99 1.24 0.19
C ARG A 50 -1.97 2.32 0.54
N GLN A 51 -1.93 3.42 -0.21
CA GLN A 51 -1.14 4.61 0.10
C GLN A 51 -1.69 5.40 1.30
N ASP A 52 -2.96 5.21 1.65
CA ASP A 52 -3.72 6.02 2.61
C ASP A 52 -3.65 5.55 4.08
N LEU A 53 -2.85 4.52 4.38
CA LEU A 53 -2.75 3.92 5.72
C LEU A 53 -1.47 4.25 6.47
N THR A 54 -0.67 5.15 5.93
CA THR A 54 0.58 5.64 6.52
C THR A 54 0.33 6.59 7.70
N VAL A 55 -0.87 6.60 8.31
CA VAL A 55 -1.37 7.79 9.00
C VAL A 55 -1.76 7.77 10.46
N CYS A 56 -0.95 7.07 11.23
CA CYS A 56 -0.99 7.15 12.69
C CYS A 56 0.21 7.88 13.27
N SER A 57 0.63 8.94 12.59
CA SER A 57 1.82 9.73 12.90
C SER A 57 1.47 11.15 13.37
N GLY A 58 1.73 11.39 14.66
CA GLY A 58 1.83 12.72 15.26
C GLY A 58 0.70 13.10 16.22
N GLY A 59 0.77 12.57 17.43
CA GLY A 59 0.31 13.24 18.65
C GLY A 59 1.47 13.22 19.64
N LYS A 60 1.60 14.26 20.48
CA LYS A 60 2.66 14.35 21.50
C LYS A 60 2.53 13.29 22.61
N ASP A 61 1.44 12.52 22.61
CA ASP A 61 1.13 11.54 23.64
C ASP A 61 1.01 10.12 23.08
N GLU A 62 1.83 9.23 23.64
CA GLU A 62 1.99 7.80 23.30
C GLU A 62 0.69 6.96 23.29
N PRO A 63 -0.34 7.21 24.13
CA PRO A 63 -1.60 6.47 24.11
C PRO A 63 -2.46 6.70 22.85
N SER A 64 -2.29 7.82 22.13
CA SER A 64 -3.09 8.13 20.93
C SER A 64 -2.60 7.38 19.68
N LYS A 65 -1.32 6.97 19.65
CA LYS A 65 -0.70 6.24 18.54
C LYS A 65 -1.27 4.81 18.44
N LYS A 66 -1.42 4.12 19.57
CA LYS A 66 -2.00 2.77 19.65
C LYS A 66 -3.46 2.75 19.15
N GLY A 67 -4.26 3.73 19.54
CA GLY A 67 -5.67 3.83 19.13
C GLY A 67 -5.88 4.12 17.64
N CYS A 68 -4.99 4.89 17.00
CA CYS A 68 -5.06 5.11 15.56
C CYS A 68 -4.76 3.83 14.77
N TYR A 69 -3.73 3.08 15.16
CA TYR A 69 -3.38 1.82 14.50
C TYR A 69 -4.44 0.73 14.70
N GLU A 70 -5.00 0.60 15.91
CA GLU A 70 -6.12 -0.31 16.19
C GLU A 70 -7.41 0.07 15.41
N GLN A 71 -7.57 1.32 14.98
CA GLN A 71 -8.72 1.79 14.20
C GLN A 71 -8.49 1.73 12.68
N ALA A 72 -7.25 1.92 12.21
CA ALA A 72 -6.89 1.91 10.79
C ALA A 72 -6.57 0.51 10.26
N TYR A 73 -5.97 -0.37 11.07
CA TYR A 73 -5.62 -1.73 10.66
C TYR A 73 -6.83 -2.62 10.29
N PRO A 74 -7.98 -2.58 11.01
CA PRO A 74 -9.18 -3.32 10.63
C PRO A 74 -9.79 -2.84 9.32
N VAL A 75 -9.49 -1.59 8.91
CA VAL A 75 -9.95 -0.99 7.65
C VAL A 75 -9.18 -1.63 6.49
N VAL A 76 -7.85 -1.70 6.56
CA VAL A 76 -6.99 -2.38 5.56
C VAL A 76 -7.30 -3.86 5.45
N ALA A 77 -7.38 -4.53 6.59
CA ALA A 77 -7.60 -5.96 6.65
C ALA A 77 -9.01 -6.33 6.13
N LYS A 78 -10.03 -5.49 6.40
CA LYS A 78 -11.35 -5.64 5.78
C LYS A 78 -11.35 -5.31 4.30
N LEU A 79 -10.58 -4.32 3.84
CA LEU A 79 -10.44 -4.01 2.41
C LEU A 79 -9.90 -5.24 1.64
N ASP A 80 -8.90 -5.93 2.18
CA ASP A 80 -8.31 -7.13 1.57
C ASP A 80 -9.24 -8.37 1.65
N THR A 81 -10.09 -8.43 2.68
CA THR A 81 -11.12 -9.48 2.82
C THR A 81 -12.32 -9.25 1.90
N CYS A 82 -12.72 -7.99 1.72
CA CYS A 82 -13.90 -7.61 0.93
C CYS A 82 -13.60 -7.44 -0.57
N THR A 83 -12.33 -7.34 -0.99
CA THR A 83 -11.91 -7.26 -2.41
C THR A 83 -11.64 -8.62 -3.06
N ARG A 84 -11.63 -9.72 -2.30
CA ARG A 84 -11.39 -11.10 -2.80
C ARG A 84 -12.65 -11.98 -2.90
N ILE A 85 -13.84 -11.45 -2.64
CA ILE A 85 -15.10 -12.22 -2.65
C ILE A 85 -15.87 -11.92 -3.95
N PRO A 86 -16.40 -12.92 -4.67
CA PRO A 86 -17.30 -12.68 -5.80
C PRO A 86 -18.53 -11.86 -5.37
N TYR A 87 -18.97 -10.93 -6.23
CA TYR A 87 -20.00 -9.90 -5.92
C TYR A 87 -21.31 -10.46 -5.33
N THR A 88 -21.62 -11.73 -5.58
CA THR A 88 -22.83 -12.41 -5.08
C THR A 88 -22.76 -12.82 -3.60
N ASP A 89 -21.57 -12.81 -2.97
CA ASP A 89 -21.32 -13.26 -1.58
C ASP A 89 -20.82 -12.14 -0.65
N VAL A 90 -20.95 -10.88 -1.06
CA VAL A 90 -20.55 -9.73 -0.24
C VAL A 90 -21.43 -9.71 1.02
N SER A 91 -20.89 -10.19 2.14
CA SER A 91 -21.56 -10.15 3.44
C SER A 91 -22.00 -8.73 3.77
N GLU A 92 -23.07 -8.58 4.56
CA GLU A 92 -23.59 -7.28 5.01
C GLU A 92 -22.50 -6.39 5.63
N THR A 93 -21.50 -7.03 6.24
CA THR A 93 -20.27 -6.44 6.78
C THR A 93 -19.41 -5.69 5.74
N CYS A 94 -19.31 -6.20 4.51
CA CYS A 94 -18.55 -5.56 3.44
C CYS A 94 -19.34 -4.41 2.78
N ARG A 95 -20.67 -4.52 2.69
CA ARG A 95 -21.55 -3.43 2.20
C ARG A 95 -21.47 -2.19 3.09
N ALA A 96 -21.53 -2.37 4.41
CA ALA A 96 -21.39 -1.28 5.38
C ALA A 96 -19.99 -0.62 5.35
N TYR A 97 -18.97 -1.36 4.92
CA TYR A 97 -17.61 -0.87 4.81
C TYR A 97 -17.40 0.01 3.57
N PHE A 98 -17.90 -0.42 2.39
CA PHE A 98 -17.83 0.39 1.16
C PHE A 98 -18.63 1.70 1.24
N ALA A 99 -19.69 1.76 2.05
CA ALA A 99 -20.47 2.98 2.26
C ALA A 99 -19.70 4.14 2.93
N ASN A 100 -18.56 3.86 3.58
CA ASN A 100 -17.75 4.84 4.32
C ASN A 100 -16.39 5.15 3.69
N ILE A 101 -16.13 4.67 2.47
CA ILE A 101 -14.80 4.69 1.84
C ILE A 101 -14.29 6.11 1.52
N ASP A 102 -15.19 7.04 1.17
CA ASP A 102 -14.83 8.43 0.87
C ASP A 102 -14.44 9.22 2.13
N GLN A 103 -15.04 8.88 3.28
CA GLN A 103 -14.66 9.48 4.57
C GLN A 103 -13.28 8.98 5.03
N LEU A 104 -12.96 7.72 4.77
CA LEU A 104 -11.64 7.14 5.02
C LEU A 104 -10.57 7.76 4.10
N ARG A 105 -10.89 7.97 2.82
CA ARG A 105 -10.01 8.65 1.84
C ARG A 105 -9.70 10.09 2.27
N THR A 106 -10.74 10.87 2.57
CA THR A 106 -10.58 12.26 3.03
C THR A 106 -9.73 12.34 4.31
N ARG A 107 -9.93 11.37 5.21
CA ARG A 107 -9.17 11.30 6.46
C ARG A 107 -7.72 10.92 6.23
N ALA A 108 -7.38 10.09 5.24
CA ALA A 108 -6.01 9.75 4.87
C ALA A 108 -5.28 10.86 4.11
N GLU A 109 -5.98 11.58 3.22
CA GLU A 109 -5.44 12.72 2.47
C GLU A 109 -5.02 13.88 3.38
N GLY A 110 -5.86 14.24 4.38
CA GLY A 110 -5.54 15.29 5.37
C GLY A 110 -4.36 14.96 6.31
N LEU A 111 -3.82 13.77 6.15
CA LEU A 111 -2.98 13.06 7.08
C LEU A 111 -1.63 12.78 6.36
N ARG A 112 -1.67 12.44 5.06
CA ARG A 112 -0.55 12.54 4.10
C ARG A 112 -0.01 13.96 3.95
N GLN A 113 -0.86 14.98 4.06
CA GLN A 113 -0.42 16.38 4.06
C GLN A 113 0.52 16.75 5.23
N LYS A 114 0.64 15.89 6.26
CA LYS A 114 1.42 16.16 7.47
C LYS A 114 2.91 15.82 7.35
N PHE A 115 3.29 14.93 6.42
CA PHE A 115 4.69 14.58 6.16
C PHE A 115 5.03 14.88 4.71
N THR A 116 5.81 15.95 4.51
CA THR A 116 6.45 16.21 3.22
C THR A 116 7.84 15.59 3.26
N TYR A 117 8.17 14.77 2.26
CA TYR A 117 9.46 14.13 2.13
C TYR A 117 10.23 14.78 0.98
N GLU A 118 11.50 15.07 1.21
CA GLU A 118 12.45 15.23 0.11
C GLU A 118 12.85 13.85 -0.42
N SER A 119 13.39 13.82 -1.63
CA SER A 119 13.95 12.59 -2.21
C SER A 119 15.34 12.81 -2.76
N VAL A 120 16.14 11.76 -2.72
CA VAL A 120 17.52 11.74 -3.24
C VAL A 120 17.69 10.59 -4.24
N GLN A 121 18.55 10.80 -5.23
CA GLN A 121 18.98 9.76 -6.15
C GLN A 121 20.27 9.09 -5.66
N LEU A 122 20.25 7.76 -5.56
CA LEU A 122 21.38 6.93 -5.15
C LEU A 122 21.76 5.96 -6.28
N GLU A 123 23.06 5.71 -6.45
CA GLU A 123 23.57 4.58 -7.23
C GLU A 123 24.09 3.50 -6.29
N LEU A 124 23.54 2.29 -6.42
CA LEU A 124 23.98 1.10 -5.73
C LEU A 124 24.94 0.31 -6.61
N THR A 125 26.05 -0.13 -6.03
CA THR A 125 26.96 -1.11 -6.66
C THR A 125 26.76 -2.46 -6.00
N MET A 126 26.25 -3.43 -6.76
CA MET A 126 26.02 -4.80 -6.32
C MET A 126 27.33 -5.60 -6.33
N LYS A 127 27.34 -6.74 -5.63
CA LYS A 127 28.51 -7.64 -5.54
C LYS A 127 29.07 -8.12 -6.89
N ASP A 128 28.23 -8.25 -7.90
CA ASP A 128 28.64 -8.66 -9.25
C ASP A 128 29.09 -7.47 -10.13
N GLY A 129 29.17 -6.27 -9.55
CA GLY A 129 29.49 -5.03 -10.26
C GLY A 129 28.30 -4.37 -10.94
N THR A 130 27.10 -4.96 -10.90
CA THR A 130 25.89 -4.33 -11.45
C THR A 130 25.61 -3.02 -10.72
N LYS A 131 25.34 -1.96 -11.48
CA LYS A 131 24.92 -0.67 -10.96
C LYS A 131 23.41 -0.48 -11.08
N LYS A 132 22.78 0.07 -10.04
CA LYS A 132 21.33 0.31 -10.03
C LYS A 132 21.01 1.65 -9.38
N ARG A 133 20.11 2.42 -10.00
CA ARG A 133 19.61 3.67 -9.42
C ARG A 133 18.40 3.44 -8.54
N VAL A 134 18.37 4.14 -7.41
CA VAL A 134 17.27 4.14 -6.45
C VAL A 134 16.91 5.58 -6.10
N THR A 135 15.62 5.88 -6.09
CA THR A 135 15.08 7.13 -5.53
C THR A 135 14.64 6.86 -4.10
N ALA A 136 15.28 7.51 -3.13
CA ALA A 136 14.99 7.31 -1.72
C ALA A 136 14.31 8.54 -1.12
N LEU A 137 13.21 8.34 -0.39
CA LEU A 137 12.61 9.40 0.44
C LEU A 137 13.50 9.66 1.67
N VAL A 138 13.62 10.91 2.10
CA VAL A 138 14.49 11.30 3.21
C VAL A 138 13.72 11.40 4.51
N ALA A 139 14.11 10.58 5.50
CA ALA A 139 13.65 10.63 6.88
C ALA A 139 14.71 11.29 7.77
N ASP A 140 14.66 12.62 7.82
CA ASP A 140 15.61 13.54 8.48
C ASP A 140 15.14 14.04 9.85
N ASP A 141 13.90 13.76 10.25
CA ASP A 141 13.40 14.07 11.60
C ASP A 141 12.93 12.81 12.33
N ASP A 142 12.87 12.89 13.67
CA ASP A 142 12.44 11.79 14.53
C ASP A 142 11.09 11.19 14.13
N ALA A 143 10.13 12.02 13.72
CA ALA A 143 8.80 11.55 13.37
C ALA A 143 8.82 10.74 12.07
N LYS A 144 9.59 11.17 11.06
CA LYS A 144 9.81 10.42 9.82
C LYS A 144 10.60 9.14 10.07
N ARG A 145 11.64 9.17 10.92
CA ARG A 145 12.44 7.98 11.26
C ARG A 145 11.62 6.94 12.03
N VAL A 146 10.78 7.36 12.98
CA VAL A 146 9.88 6.45 13.70
C VAL A 146 8.81 5.87 12.78
N GLN A 147 8.33 6.66 11.80
CA GLN A 147 7.36 6.17 10.82
C GLN A 147 7.96 5.12 9.88
N GLY A 148 9.14 5.41 9.33
CA GLY A 148 9.82 4.55 8.36
C GLY A 148 8.90 4.11 7.21
N LEU A 149 9.04 2.85 6.80
CA LEU A 149 8.15 2.18 5.84
C LEU A 149 7.04 1.35 6.51
N SER A 150 6.76 1.55 7.80
CA SER A 150 5.70 0.81 8.50
C SER A 150 4.35 1.02 7.81
N TYR A 151 3.61 -0.08 7.64
CA TYR A 151 2.33 -0.13 6.92
C TYR A 151 2.36 0.29 5.44
N VAL A 152 3.54 0.53 4.86
CA VAL A 152 3.68 0.73 3.41
C VAL A 152 3.47 -0.62 2.72
N PRO A 153 2.42 -0.77 1.90
CA PRO A 153 2.01 -2.08 1.39
C PRO A 153 2.80 -2.55 0.17
N ALA A 154 3.40 -1.60 -0.56
CA ALA A 154 4.26 -1.89 -1.69
C ALA A 154 5.18 -0.68 -1.94
N MET A 155 6.34 -0.98 -2.51
CA MET A 155 7.33 0.00 -2.95
C MET A 155 7.93 -0.48 -4.26
N GLY A 156 8.20 0.45 -5.17
CA GLY A 156 8.83 0.16 -6.44
C GLY A 156 10.22 -0.47 -6.26
N ALA A 157 10.66 -1.27 -7.22
CA ALA A 157 11.95 -1.97 -7.15
C ALA A 157 13.18 -1.03 -7.11
N ASN A 158 12.98 0.25 -7.45
CA ASN A 158 13.98 1.32 -7.49
C ASN A 158 13.62 2.44 -6.50
N GLU A 159 12.78 2.16 -5.51
CA GLU A 159 12.39 3.09 -4.47
C GLU A 159 12.97 2.65 -3.13
N GLY A 160 13.10 3.60 -2.22
CA GLY A 160 13.62 3.35 -0.87
C GLY A 160 13.33 4.48 0.09
N MET A 161 13.85 4.34 1.30
CA MET A 161 13.89 5.39 2.31
C MET A 161 15.29 5.49 2.90
N LEU A 162 15.80 6.72 2.97
CA LEU A 162 17.07 7.07 3.58
C LEU A 162 16.79 7.74 4.93
N PHE A 163 17.18 7.07 6.00
CA PHE A 163 17.15 7.60 7.35
C PHE A 163 18.43 8.40 7.57
N VAL A 164 18.27 9.67 7.93
CA VAL A 164 19.38 10.59 8.22
C VAL A 164 19.37 10.90 9.70
N PHE A 165 20.46 10.53 10.37
CA PHE A 165 20.63 10.81 11.79
C PHE A 165 21.37 12.15 11.97
N PRO A 166 21.12 12.89 13.05
CA PRO A 166 21.86 14.12 13.35
C PRO A 166 23.34 13.83 13.66
N ASP A 167 23.60 12.76 14.40
CA ASP A 167 24.92 12.38 14.89
C ASP A 167 25.37 11.01 14.36
N VAL A 168 26.68 10.81 14.33
CA VAL A 168 27.28 9.48 14.05
C VAL A 168 26.97 8.54 15.22
N MET A 169 26.29 7.46 14.92
CA MET A 169 25.87 6.44 15.89
C MET A 169 26.75 5.20 15.79
N LYS A 170 27.16 4.65 16.93
CA LYS A 170 27.94 3.39 16.99
C LYS A 170 27.08 2.15 17.15
N ASP A 171 25.90 2.33 17.75
CA ASP A 171 24.94 1.27 18.01
C ASP A 171 23.58 1.73 17.50
N MET A 172 22.96 0.89 16.66
CA MET A 172 21.65 1.15 16.09
C MET A 172 20.82 -0.13 16.07
N ALA A 173 19.52 0.03 16.21
CA ALA A 173 18.57 -1.06 16.18
C ALA A 173 17.39 -0.66 15.31
N PHE A 174 17.14 -1.44 14.26
CA PHE A 174 15.91 -1.37 13.50
C PHE A 174 15.06 -2.60 13.78
N HIS A 175 13.76 -2.50 13.57
CA HIS A 175 12.86 -3.64 13.67
C HIS A 175 11.89 -3.61 12.50
N MET A 176 11.47 -4.80 12.06
CA MET A 176 10.46 -4.95 11.01
C MET A 176 9.03 -5.01 11.58
N LYS A 177 8.81 -4.39 12.76
CA LYS A 177 7.48 -4.26 13.36
C LYS A 177 6.58 -3.49 12.39
N ASP A 178 5.40 -4.04 12.13
CA ASP A 178 4.38 -3.41 11.28
C ASP A 178 4.75 -3.22 9.79
N MET A 179 5.84 -3.83 9.32
CA MET A 179 6.20 -3.82 7.90
C MET A 179 5.25 -4.73 7.11
N LEU A 180 4.88 -4.37 5.88
CA LEU A 180 4.02 -5.23 5.03
C LEU A 180 4.78 -5.89 3.88
N MET A 181 6.07 -5.59 3.74
CA MET A 181 6.93 -6.09 2.68
C MET A 181 8.33 -6.40 3.24
N PRO A 182 9.06 -7.37 2.66
CA PRO A 182 10.46 -7.59 2.99
C PRO A 182 11.33 -6.44 2.48
N LEU A 183 12.45 -6.19 3.16
CA LEU A 183 13.37 -5.10 2.82
C LEU A 183 14.83 -5.56 2.87
N ASP A 184 15.68 -4.95 2.06
CA ASP A 184 17.12 -4.90 2.36
C ASP A 184 17.38 -3.62 3.19
N ILE A 185 17.99 -3.79 4.36
CA ILE A 185 18.37 -2.69 5.26
C ILE A 185 19.89 -2.55 5.25
N ILE A 186 20.39 -1.39 4.88
CA ILE A 186 21.82 -1.13 4.67
C ILE A 186 22.25 0.00 5.59
N TYR A 187 23.16 -0.30 6.52
CA TYR A 187 23.79 0.67 7.41
C TYR A 187 24.98 1.31 6.69
N LEU A 188 25.03 2.64 6.69
CA LEU A 188 26.00 3.44 5.94
C LEU A 188 26.76 4.40 6.85
N THR A 189 28.07 4.51 6.63
CA THR A 189 28.87 5.59 7.25
C THR A 189 28.49 6.95 6.67
N LYS A 190 28.99 8.03 7.28
CA LYS A 190 28.90 9.40 6.71
C LYS A 190 29.48 9.52 5.30
N ASP A 191 30.41 8.64 4.93
CA ASP A 191 31.11 8.60 3.64
C ASP A 191 30.45 7.63 2.65
N TRP A 192 29.17 7.25 2.90
CA TRP A 192 28.37 6.37 2.05
C TRP A 192 28.86 4.93 1.93
N VAL A 193 29.70 4.49 2.85
CA VAL A 193 30.24 3.12 2.84
C VAL A 193 29.27 2.18 3.55
N PRO A 194 28.79 1.10 2.88
CA PRO A 194 28.05 0.04 3.55
C PRO A 194 28.91 -0.66 4.60
N VAL A 195 28.44 -0.65 5.85
CA VAL A 195 29.14 -1.32 6.95
C VAL A 195 28.43 -2.57 7.44
N GLN A 196 27.13 -2.71 7.16
CA GLN A 196 26.35 -3.92 7.41
C GLN A 196 25.07 -3.87 6.59
N SER A 197 24.63 -5.03 6.10
CA SER A 197 23.32 -5.15 5.45
C SER A 197 22.55 -6.34 5.99
N PHE A 198 21.26 -6.16 6.24
CA PHE A 198 20.31 -7.24 6.47
C PHE A 198 19.49 -7.40 5.20
N ARG A 199 19.68 -8.52 4.49
CA ARG A 199 18.96 -8.78 3.25
C ARG A 199 17.68 -9.53 3.51
N ASN A 200 16.64 -9.20 2.74
CA ASN A 200 15.33 -9.83 2.82
C ASN A 200 14.83 -9.93 4.28
N ALA A 201 15.01 -8.84 5.04
CA ALA A 201 14.48 -8.71 6.38
C ALA A 201 12.96 -8.87 6.31
N VAL A 202 12.41 -9.80 7.10
CA VAL A 202 11.00 -10.18 7.03
C VAL A 202 10.18 -9.42 8.05
N SER A 203 8.92 -9.17 7.70
CA SER A 203 7.95 -8.54 8.58
C SER A 203 7.70 -9.32 9.87
N CYS A 204 7.52 -8.57 10.97
CA CYS A 204 6.98 -9.09 12.23
C CYS A 204 5.48 -8.81 12.42
N ALA A 205 4.80 -8.21 11.43
CA ALA A 205 3.40 -7.81 11.56
C ALA A 205 2.51 -9.03 11.83
N GLY A 206 1.82 -9.02 12.97
CA GLY A 206 0.94 -10.13 13.40
C GLY A 206 1.66 -11.44 13.78
N SER A 207 2.99 -11.42 13.94
CA SER A 207 3.75 -12.60 14.37
C SER A 207 3.66 -12.83 15.89
N PRO A 208 3.55 -14.09 16.37
CA PRO A 208 3.60 -14.42 17.80
C PRO A 208 5.01 -14.32 18.42
N ALA A 209 6.05 -14.09 17.61
CA ALA A 209 7.41 -13.87 18.10
C ALA A 209 7.55 -12.45 18.66
N GLU A 210 7.02 -12.24 19.86
CA GLU A 210 7.30 -11.05 20.67
C GLU A 210 8.46 -11.31 21.63
N PRO A 211 9.43 -10.37 21.75
CA PRO A 211 9.53 -9.13 20.98
C PRO A 211 10.00 -9.36 19.53
N CYS A 212 9.54 -8.52 18.60
CA CYS A 212 10.02 -8.55 17.21
C CYS A 212 11.57 -8.43 17.18
N PRO A 213 12.28 -9.30 16.44
CA PRO A 213 13.73 -9.29 16.41
C PRO A 213 14.32 -7.93 16.00
N LEU A 214 15.32 -7.49 16.75
CA LEU A 214 16.09 -6.30 16.44
C LEU A 214 17.18 -6.63 15.43
N LEU A 215 17.25 -5.83 14.38
CA LEU A 215 18.31 -5.82 13.38
C LEU A 215 19.43 -4.93 13.91
N LEU A 216 20.19 -5.48 14.86
CA LEU A 216 21.21 -4.74 15.60
C LEU A 216 22.47 -4.50 14.78
N ARG A 217 22.92 -3.25 14.76
CA ARG A 217 24.28 -2.85 14.38
C ARG A 217 25.03 -2.40 15.64
N ARG A 218 26.27 -2.89 15.82
CA ARG A 218 27.19 -2.43 16.87
C ARG A 218 28.59 -2.18 16.35
N GLY A 219 29.27 -1.15 16.87
CA GLY A 219 30.72 -0.96 16.79
C GLY A 219 31.26 -0.21 15.57
N ASN A 220 30.48 0.05 14.53
CA ASN A 220 30.90 0.91 13.41
C ASN A 220 30.13 2.22 13.42
N ASP A 221 30.78 3.28 12.96
CA ASP A 221 30.19 4.59 12.78
C ASP A 221 29.14 4.57 11.66
N VAL A 222 27.89 4.91 11.99
CA VAL A 222 26.76 4.99 11.06
C VAL A 222 26.15 6.38 11.12
N GLN A 223 25.93 6.99 9.96
CA GLN A 223 25.19 8.26 9.83
C GLN A 223 23.85 8.04 9.11
N TYR A 224 23.76 7.02 8.27
CA TYR A 224 22.57 6.76 7.46
C TYR A 224 22.16 5.29 7.51
N VAL A 225 20.87 5.06 7.34
CA VAL A 225 20.32 3.73 7.07
C VAL A 225 19.47 3.81 5.81
N LEU A 226 19.68 2.90 4.88
CA LEU A 226 18.93 2.82 3.63
C LEU A 226 18.06 1.57 3.64
N GLU A 227 16.75 1.77 3.57
CA GLU A 227 15.77 0.70 3.35
C GLU A 227 15.35 0.69 1.87
N ILE A 228 15.47 -0.47 1.21
CA ILE A 228 15.09 -0.67 -0.18
C ILE A 228 14.36 -2.01 -0.36
N ALA A 229 13.66 -2.15 -1.49
CA ALA A 229 13.11 -3.43 -1.90
C ALA A 229 14.23 -4.49 -1.99
N PRO A 230 13.97 -5.79 -1.74
CA PRO A 230 15.00 -6.81 -1.79
C PRO A 230 15.66 -6.87 -3.17
N GLN A 231 16.99 -6.78 -3.21
CA GLN A 231 17.75 -6.74 -4.44
C GLN A 231 18.20 -8.13 -4.90
N GLY A 232 18.06 -9.15 -4.04
CA GLY A 232 18.54 -10.51 -4.27
C GLY A 232 20.07 -10.63 -4.31
N LYS A 233 20.79 -9.53 -4.14
CA LYS A 233 22.24 -9.42 -4.19
C LYS A 233 22.73 -8.49 -3.08
N GLU A 234 23.98 -8.67 -2.68
CA GLU A 234 24.63 -7.80 -1.71
C GLU A 234 24.97 -6.45 -2.34
N VAL A 235 24.65 -5.36 -1.63
CA VAL A 235 25.08 -4.01 -1.98
C VAL A 235 26.45 -3.76 -1.35
N LEU A 236 27.47 -3.52 -2.16
CA LEU A 236 28.85 -3.25 -1.72
C LEU A 236 29.22 -1.78 -1.78
N GLY A 237 28.47 -0.96 -2.52
CA GLY A 237 28.69 0.47 -2.61
C GLY A 237 27.38 1.24 -2.73
N VAL A 238 27.36 2.44 -2.17
CA VAL A 238 26.28 3.42 -2.32
C VAL A 238 26.92 4.75 -2.67
N GLN A 239 26.35 5.46 -3.64
CA GLN A 239 26.79 6.79 -4.03
C GLN A 239 25.59 7.71 -4.12
N LEU A 240 25.65 8.85 -3.43
CA LEU A 240 24.70 9.94 -3.64
C LEU A 240 24.98 10.58 -5.02
N LEU A 241 23.96 10.62 -5.87
CA LEU A 241 24.03 11.24 -7.20
C LEU A 241 23.56 12.69 -7.20
N ASP A 242 22.79 13.09 -6.18
CA ASP A 242 22.32 14.46 -6.06
C ASP A 242 23.46 15.43 -5.73
N SER A 243 23.41 16.60 -6.37
CA SER A 243 24.29 17.72 -6.05
C SER A 243 23.79 18.56 -4.88
N LYS A 244 22.55 18.32 -4.44
CA LYS A 244 21.96 18.96 -3.26
C LYS A 244 22.49 18.29 -2.00
N GLU A 245 22.81 19.11 -1.00
CA GLU A 245 23.09 18.63 0.34
C GLU A 245 21.87 17.90 0.89
N ILE A 246 22.11 16.79 1.58
CA ILE A 246 21.07 16.09 2.32
C ILE A 246 20.71 16.94 3.53
N PRO A 247 19.41 17.14 3.83
CA PRO A 247 18.98 17.82 5.04
C PRO A 247 19.71 17.26 6.27
N ALA A 248 20.24 18.15 7.10
CA ALA A 248 20.82 17.74 8.38
C ALA A 248 19.73 17.05 9.21
N GLY A 249 20.06 15.90 9.80
CA GLY A 249 19.13 15.24 10.72
C GLY A 249 18.79 16.16 11.89
N SER A 250 17.53 16.15 12.32
CA SER A 250 17.01 16.82 13.52
C SER A 250 16.35 15.85 14.47
#